data_AF-A0A965U9G6-F1
#
_entry.id   AF-A0A965U9G6-F1
#
_cell.length_a   1.000
_cell.length_b   1.000
_cell.length_c   1.000
_cell.angle_alpha   90.00
_cell.angle_beta   90.00
_cell.angle_gamma   90.00
#
_symmetry.space_group_name_H-M   'P 1'
#
loop_
_entity.id
_entity.type
_entity.pdbx_description
1 polymer ?
#
loop_
_entity_poly.entity_id
_entity_poly.type
_entity_poly.pdbx_seq_one_letter_code
_entity_poly.pdbx_strand_id
1 'polypeptide(L)'
;MGKNAELFVAICSVSMYINYIWHYIYNYPAKFILKESPEIMQCEKLEKCPFYQQKMPMDSGLGAIYRQNYCESNKEKCARYLVAAKLGAQNVPVDLYPNMQLRAEEIINSYQR
;
A
#
# COMPACT_ATOMS: atom_id res chain seq x y z
N MET A 1 -17.68 -33.81 -54.47
CA MET A 1 -16.47 -33.20 -53.89
C MET A 1 -16.91 -32.05 -53.00
N GLY A 2 -16.77 -32.14 -51.67
CA GLY A 2 -17.22 -31.04 -50.79
C GLY A 2 -17.28 -31.32 -49.28
N LYS A 3 -17.45 -32.58 -48.85
CA LYS A 3 -17.59 -32.90 -47.41
C LYS A 3 -16.29 -32.93 -46.61
N ASN A 4 -15.13 -33.00 -47.30
CA ASN A 4 -13.83 -33.12 -46.64
C ASN A 4 -13.20 -31.77 -46.29
N ALA A 5 -13.66 -30.67 -46.90
CA ALA A 5 -13.13 -29.33 -46.63
C ALA A 5 -13.66 -28.78 -45.29
N GLU A 6 -14.95 -28.99 -44.99
CA GLU A 6 -15.55 -28.51 -43.74
C GLU A 6 -15.02 -29.25 -42.50
N LEU A 7 -14.74 -30.55 -42.63
CA LEU A 7 -14.17 -31.36 -41.55
C LEU A 7 -12.74 -30.88 -41.19
N PHE A 8 -11.96 -30.45 -42.19
CA PHE A 8 -10.62 -29.89 -41.97
C PHE A 8 -10.66 -28.52 -41.27
N VAL A 9 -11.61 -27.64 -41.63
CA VAL A 9 -11.78 -26.33 -40.99
C VAL A 9 -12.17 -26.47 -39.52
N ALA A 10 -13.04 -27.44 -39.19
CA ALA A 10 -13.47 -27.71 -37.81
C ALA A 10 -12.34 -28.28 -36.93
N ILE A 11 -11.45 -29.10 -37.47
CA ILE A 11 -10.33 -29.67 -36.70
C ILE A 11 -9.27 -28.60 -36.41
N CYS A 12 -8.98 -27.71 -37.37
CA CYS A 12 -8.02 -26.62 -37.20
C CYS A 12 -8.49 -25.58 -36.16
N SER A 13 -9.79 -25.27 -36.12
CA SER A 13 -10.33 -24.30 -35.15
C SER A 13 -10.34 -24.85 -33.72
N VAL A 14 -10.64 -26.14 -33.53
CA VAL A 14 -10.55 -26.80 -32.22
C VAL A 14 -9.10 -26.90 -31.75
N SER A 15 -8.15 -27.21 -32.64
CA SER A 15 -6.73 -27.27 -32.30
C SER A 15 -6.14 -25.90 -31.91
N MET A 16 -6.52 -24.82 -32.62
CA MET A 16 -6.14 -23.45 -32.23
C MET A 16 -6.75 -23.06 -30.88
N TYR A 17 -8.00 -23.43 -30.61
CA TYR A 17 -8.65 -23.12 -29.35
C TYR A 17 -8.03 -23.89 -28.17
N ILE A 18 -7.71 -25.17 -28.35
CA ILE A 18 -7.02 -25.97 -27.32
C ILE A 18 -5.62 -25.42 -27.03
N ASN A 19 -4.85 -25.04 -28.07
CA ASN A 19 -3.53 -24.42 -27.88
C ASN A 19 -3.63 -23.04 -27.21
N TYR A 20 -4.63 -22.23 -27.54
CA TYR A 20 -4.88 -20.94 -26.88
C TYR A 20 -5.21 -21.11 -25.39
N ILE A 21 -6.07 -22.07 -25.05
CA ILE A 21 -6.43 -22.38 -23.66
C ILE A 21 -5.24 -22.98 -22.90
N TRP A 22 -4.46 -23.88 -23.51
CA TRP A 22 -3.23 -24.41 -22.91
C TRP A 22 -2.20 -23.31 -22.65
N HIS A 23 -2.00 -22.40 -23.60
CA HIS A 23 -1.11 -21.26 -23.42
C HIS A 23 -1.61 -20.34 -22.30
N TYR A 24 -2.92 -20.10 -22.19
CA TYR A 24 -3.48 -19.26 -21.13
C TYR A 24 -3.36 -19.90 -19.74
N ILE A 25 -3.62 -21.21 -19.62
CA ILE A 25 -3.53 -21.93 -18.34
C ILE A 25 -2.08 -22.07 -17.86
N TYR A 26 -1.13 -22.34 -18.76
CA TYR A 26 0.27 -22.59 -18.37
C TYR A 26 1.15 -21.33 -18.35
N ASN A 27 0.86 -20.29 -19.15
CA ASN A 27 1.64 -19.04 -19.17
C ASN A 27 1.02 -17.88 -18.37
N TYR A 28 -0.18 -18.02 -17.81
CA TYR A 28 -0.67 -17.11 -16.76
C TYR A 28 -0.67 -17.83 -15.41
N PRO A 29 0.51 -18.04 -14.78
CA PRO A 29 0.51 -18.34 -13.35
C PRO A 29 -0.20 -17.18 -12.67
N ALA A 30 -1.19 -17.50 -11.83
CA ALA A 30 -1.98 -16.55 -11.08
C ALA A 30 -1.07 -15.47 -10.46
N LYS A 31 -0.98 -14.32 -11.13
CA LYS A 31 -0.31 -13.11 -10.63
C LYS A 31 -1.26 -12.45 -9.62
N PHE A 32 -1.82 -13.26 -8.74
CA PHE A 32 -2.71 -12.87 -7.67
C PHE A 32 -1.86 -12.77 -6.40
N ILE A 33 -1.12 -11.67 -6.35
CA ILE A 33 -0.96 -10.87 -5.13
C ILE A 33 -0.36 -11.69 -3.97
N LEU A 34 0.91 -12.09 -4.09
CA LEU A 34 1.81 -11.94 -2.96
C LEU A 34 2.18 -10.45 -2.88
N LYS A 35 1.23 -9.61 -2.46
CA LYS A 35 1.58 -8.27 -2.00
C LYS A 35 2.41 -8.50 -0.76
N GLU A 36 3.69 -8.16 -0.86
CA GLU A 36 4.70 -8.23 0.19
C GLU A 36 4.06 -8.14 1.57
N SER A 37 4.27 -9.18 2.38
CA SER A 37 3.92 -9.17 3.80
C SER A 37 4.43 -7.84 4.38
N PRO A 38 3.58 -6.97 4.93
CA PRO A 38 4.07 -5.75 5.54
C PRO A 38 4.98 -6.18 6.68
N GLU A 39 6.28 -5.99 6.53
CA GLU A 39 7.19 -6.09 7.65
C GLU A 39 6.60 -5.21 8.75
N ILE A 40 6.53 -5.76 9.97
CA ILE A 40 6.09 -5.01 11.14
C ILE A 40 7.11 -3.91 11.34
N MET A 41 6.85 -2.76 10.73
CA MET A 41 7.73 -1.63 10.72
C MET A 41 7.56 -0.92 12.05
N GLN A 42 8.26 -1.42 13.06
CA GLN A 42 8.44 -0.68 14.31
C GLN A 42 8.96 0.72 13.97
N CYS A 43 8.30 1.74 14.51
CA CYS A 43 8.68 3.12 14.29
C CYS A 43 9.83 3.47 15.24
N GLU A 44 10.97 3.80 14.67
CA GLU A 44 12.19 4.17 15.40
C GLU A 44 12.06 5.50 16.17
N LYS A 45 10.94 6.22 15.99
CA LYS A 45 10.62 7.47 16.66
C LYS A 45 9.66 7.31 17.84
N LEU A 46 9.17 6.09 18.15
CA LEU A 46 8.15 5.87 19.19
C LEU A 46 8.57 6.42 20.55
N GLU A 47 9.80 6.12 20.97
CA GLU A 47 10.35 6.54 22.26
C GLU A 47 10.40 8.06 22.43
N LYS A 48 10.37 8.85 21.35
CA LYS A 48 10.44 10.32 21.38
C LYS A 48 9.20 11.00 20.82
N CYS A 49 8.20 10.24 20.37
CA CYS A 49 7.02 10.77 19.70
C CYS A 49 6.03 11.37 20.72
N PRO A 50 5.72 12.69 20.64
CA PRO A 50 4.77 13.32 21.55
C PRO A 50 3.38 12.70 21.51
N PHE A 51 2.93 12.27 20.33
CA PHE A 51 1.63 11.61 20.16
C PHE A 51 1.57 10.25 20.86
N TYR A 52 2.61 9.42 20.68
CA TYR A 52 2.67 8.09 21.28
C TYR A 52 2.81 8.16 22.81
N GLN A 53 3.61 9.12 23.29
CA GLN A 53 3.77 9.41 24.73
C GLN A 53 2.56 10.13 25.35
N GLN A 54 1.47 10.33 24.60
CA GLN A 54 0.24 10.98 25.10
C GLN A 54 0.48 12.41 25.63
N LYS A 55 1.44 13.12 25.02
CA LYS A 55 1.78 14.52 25.34
C LYS A 55 1.03 15.53 24.46
N MET A 56 -0.04 15.10 23.79
CA MET A 56 -0.85 15.91 22.87
C MET A 56 -2.32 15.86 23.29
N PRO A 57 -3.08 16.96 23.15
CA PRO A 57 -4.47 17.02 23.58
C PRO A 57 -5.37 16.19 22.64
N MET A 58 -5.77 15.00 23.08
CA MET A 58 -6.69 14.14 22.34
C MET A 58 -7.48 13.27 23.31
N ASP A 59 -8.73 12.97 22.96
CA ASP A 59 -9.54 11.98 23.68
C ASP A 59 -8.81 10.63 23.79
N SER A 60 -8.89 9.97 24.95
CA SER A 60 -8.13 8.74 25.22
C SER A 60 -8.54 7.58 24.32
N GLY A 61 -9.84 7.47 23.96
CA GLY A 61 -10.35 6.41 23.10
C GLY A 61 -9.89 6.61 21.66
N LEU A 62 -10.09 7.81 21.12
CA LEU A 62 -9.62 8.13 19.77
C LEU A 62 -8.09 8.03 19.65
N GLY A 63 -7.37 8.48 20.68
CA GLY A 63 -5.92 8.38 20.74
C GLY A 63 -5.41 6.94 20.72
N ALA A 64 -6.10 6.01 21.39
CA ALA A 64 -5.76 4.59 21.37
C ALA A 64 -5.92 3.99 19.97
N ILE A 65 -7.04 4.27 19.29
CA ILE A 65 -7.30 3.81 17.92
C ILE A 65 -6.21 4.33 16.96
N TYR A 66 -5.82 5.59 17.10
CA TYR A 66 -4.78 6.18 16.26
C TYR A 66 -3.40 5.58 16.53
N ARG A 67 -3.05 5.28 17.80
CA ARG A 67 -1.80 4.57 18.10
C ARG A 67 -1.78 3.18 17.46
N GLN A 68 -2.86 2.41 17.60
CA GLN A 68 -2.96 1.10 16.98
C GLN A 68 -2.82 1.16 15.45
N ASN A 69 -3.51 2.09 14.79
CA ASN A 69 -3.55 2.17 13.33
C ASN A 69 -2.29 2.77 12.70
N TYR A 70 -1.61 3.69 13.38
CA TYR A 70 -0.50 4.45 12.79
C TYR A 70 0.85 4.22 13.46
N CYS A 71 0.88 3.95 14.76
CA CYS A 71 2.12 3.74 15.52
C CYS A 71 2.52 2.26 15.57
N GLU A 72 1.55 1.36 15.70
CA GLU A 72 1.76 -0.08 15.90
C GLU A 72 1.52 -0.92 14.63
N SER A 73 0.88 -0.34 13.61
CA SER A 73 0.61 -1.00 12.33
C SER A 73 1.59 -0.55 11.24
N ASN A 74 1.35 0.59 10.58
CA ASN A 74 2.21 1.07 9.49
C ASN A 74 2.59 2.54 9.70
N LYS A 75 3.87 2.75 10.05
CA LYS A 75 4.46 4.07 10.27
C LYS A 75 4.46 4.96 9.02
N GLU A 76 4.52 4.39 7.82
CA GLU A 76 4.50 5.14 6.56
C GLU A 76 3.15 5.84 6.32
N LYS A 77 2.08 5.35 6.95
CA LYS A 77 0.77 6.02 6.92
C LYS A 77 0.67 7.17 7.92
N CYS A 78 1.62 7.30 8.85
CA CYS A 78 1.58 8.33 9.88
C CYS A 78 2.10 9.66 9.35
N ALA A 79 1.25 10.69 9.33
CA ALA A 79 1.60 12.04 8.91
C ALA A 79 2.82 12.61 9.67
N ARG A 80 2.91 12.37 10.98
CA ARG A 80 4.04 12.82 11.80
C ARG A 80 5.35 12.15 11.39
N TYR A 81 5.29 10.85 11.08
CA TYR A 81 6.46 10.10 10.61
C TYR A 81 6.94 10.60 9.25
N LEU A 82 6.01 10.85 8.32
CA LEU A 82 6.35 11.37 6.98
C LEU A 82 7.13 12.69 7.05
N VAL A 83 6.68 13.63 7.87
CA VAL A 83 7.38 14.90 8.08
C VAL A 83 8.73 14.68 8.78
N ALA A 84 8.75 13.87 9.84
CA ALA A 84 9.97 13.57 10.58
C ALA A 84 11.05 12.89 9.73
N ALA A 85 10.65 11.99 8.84
CA ALA A 85 11.55 11.24 7.96
C ALA A 85 12.15 12.11 6.85
N LYS A 86 11.38 13.05 6.30
CA LYS A 86 11.84 13.92 5.20
C LYS A 86 12.53 15.21 5.66
N LEU A 87 12.00 15.84 6.72
CA LEU A 87 12.45 17.16 7.17
C LEU A 87 13.14 17.12 8.54
N GLY A 88 13.08 16.00 9.27
CA GLY A 88 13.57 15.89 10.64
C GLY A 88 12.50 16.19 11.70
N ALA A 89 12.73 15.69 12.91
CA ALA A 89 11.76 15.74 14.01
C ALA A 89 11.43 17.17 14.48
N GLN A 90 12.37 18.10 14.34
CA GLN A 90 12.22 19.51 14.69
C GLN A 90 11.19 20.25 13.81
N ASN A 91 10.94 19.73 12.61
CA ASN A 91 10.02 20.32 11.64
C ASN A 91 8.60 19.71 11.72
N VAL A 92 8.34 18.83 12.68
CA VAL A 92 7.01 18.22 12.89
C VAL A 92 6.16 19.15 13.76
N PRO A 93 5.05 19.71 13.23
CA PRO A 93 4.19 20.58 14.03
C PRO A 93 3.57 19.87 15.23
N VAL A 94 3.36 20.61 16.32
CA VAL A 94 2.75 20.10 17.55
C VAL A 94 1.30 19.67 17.35
N ASP A 95 0.60 20.28 16.38
CA ASP A 95 -0.80 20.06 16.08
C ASP A 95 -1.02 19.11 14.88
N LEU A 96 0.06 18.49 14.36
CA LEU A 96 -0.03 17.50 13.30
C LEU A 96 -0.35 16.12 13.89
N TYR A 97 -1.56 15.61 13.66
CA TYR A 97 -2.00 14.29 14.09
C TYR A 97 -1.71 13.19 13.05
N PRO A 98 -1.61 11.91 13.46
CA PRO A 98 -1.20 10.81 12.56
C PRO A 98 -2.03 10.67 11.27
N ASN A 99 -3.32 11.00 11.31
CA ASN A 99 -4.25 10.90 10.19
C ASN A 99 -4.21 12.08 9.21
N MET A 100 -3.43 13.13 9.48
CA MET A 100 -3.39 14.36 8.68
C MET A 100 -2.39 14.27 7.51
N GLN A 101 -2.53 13.26 6.65
CA GLN A 101 -1.55 12.98 5.58
C GLN A 101 -1.43 14.12 4.57
N LEU A 102 -2.55 14.69 4.11
CA LEU A 102 -2.56 15.82 3.18
C LEU A 102 -1.79 17.02 3.75
N ARG A 103 -1.99 17.31 5.04
CA ARG A 103 -1.26 18.39 5.72
C ARG A 103 0.25 18.10 5.82
N ALA A 104 0.64 16.85 6.06
CA ALA A 104 2.05 16.46 6.04
C ALA A 104 2.68 16.73 4.66
N GLU A 105 1.98 16.41 3.58
CA GLU A 105 2.44 16.67 2.21
C GLU A 105 2.59 18.16 1.92
N GLU A 106 1.64 18.98 2.35
CA GLU A 106 1.72 20.45 2.24
C GLU A 106 2.96 21.00 2.96
N ILE A 107 3.24 20.52 4.18
CA ILE A 107 4.44 20.89 4.94
C ILE A 107 5.71 20.45 4.21
N ILE A 108 5.76 19.21 3.72
CA ILE A 108 6.94 18.71 2.99
C ILE A 108 7.21 19.55 1.74
N ASN A 109 6.17 19.84 0.97
CA ASN A 109 6.27 20.59 -0.27
C ASN A 109 6.65 22.06 -0.04
N SER A 110 6.25 22.67 1.09
CA SER A 110 6.61 24.06 1.39
C SER A 110 8.10 24.27 1.67
N TYR A 111 8.82 23.23 2.11
CA TYR A 111 10.28 23.27 2.33
C TYR A 111 11.10 23.01 1.07
N GLN A 112 10.49 22.46 0.02
CA GLN A 112 11.17 22.11 -1.24
C GLN A 112 11.07 23.21 -2.30
N ARG A 113 10.42 24.32 -1.99
CA ARG A 113 10.32 25.51 -2.85
C ARG A 113 11.39 26.52 -2.49
#